data_AF-A0A496B747-F1
#
_entry.id   AF-A0A496B747-F1
#
_cell.length_a   1.000
_cell.length_b   1.000
_cell.length_c   1.000
_cell.angle_alpha   90.00
_cell.angle_beta   90.00
_cell.angle_gamma   90.00
#
_symmetry.space_group_name_H-M   'P 1'
#
loop_
_entity.id
_entity.type
_entity.pdbx_description
1 polymer ?
#
loop_
_entity_poly.entity_id
_entity_poly.type
_entity_poly.pdbx_seq_one_letter_code
_entity_poly.pdbx_strand_id
1 'polypeptide(L)'
;MVLAELFSSPLQFSPTHDILFSMSMFREHWIGGIVTYTTFFIISLVATLAVSLLTELPLVWNPTIPSPLQPLKIIGCFAVAVLFGLWPDVDIKSKSQKIFYRVLFALNTALLVFGMYIESALLGLFAMLPIISKHRGWTHSKVTMFLMPCLFLVIPIYLTYPEWSAGWEEPLELIGLLLNTAIPNVCQNWLPFYVASFIGYATHLHLDDILFQSRKAQRRKARGSQ
;
A
#
# COMPACT_ATOMS: atom_id res chain seq x y z
N MET A 1 39.79 -43.31 10.43
CA MET A 1 39.15 -42.47 11.47
C MET A 1 39.67 -41.02 11.38
N VAL A 2 39.64 -40.37 10.19
CA VAL A 2 40.08 -38.95 9.99
C VAL A 2 39.31 -38.26 8.84
N LEU A 3 38.15 -38.77 8.38
CA LEU A 3 37.42 -38.19 7.23
C LEU A 3 35.93 -37.96 7.51
N ALA A 4 35.59 -37.48 8.70
CA ALA A 4 34.18 -37.19 9.07
C ALA A 4 33.95 -35.78 9.66
N GLU A 5 34.98 -34.94 9.84
CA GLU A 5 34.82 -33.63 10.48
C GLU A 5 34.78 -32.42 9.52
N LEU A 6 34.85 -32.64 8.20
CA LEU A 6 34.95 -31.53 7.23
C LEU A 6 33.62 -31.02 6.65
N PHE A 7 32.49 -31.59 7.04
CA PHE A 7 31.18 -31.13 6.55
C PHE A 7 30.15 -31.15 7.67
N SER A 8 30.02 -30.04 8.39
CA SER A 8 28.75 -29.44 8.87
C SER A 8 28.98 -28.55 10.09
N SER A 9 29.70 -27.44 9.92
CA SER A 9 29.36 -26.26 10.70
C SER A 9 28.18 -25.58 10.00
N PRO A 10 26.94 -25.64 10.53
CA PRO A 10 25.97 -24.64 10.12
C PRO A 10 26.60 -23.30 10.53
N LEU A 11 26.72 -22.37 9.59
CA LEU A 11 27.00 -20.96 9.88
C LEU A 11 25.94 -20.50 10.89
N GLN A 12 26.26 -20.59 12.19
CA GLN A 12 25.46 -20.04 13.26
C GLN A 12 25.58 -18.53 13.14
N PHE A 13 24.71 -17.93 12.34
CA PHE A 13 24.47 -16.50 12.39
C PHE A 13 24.04 -16.15 13.81
N SER A 14 24.80 -15.25 14.45
CA SER A 14 24.48 -14.80 15.80
C SER A 14 23.10 -14.13 15.81
N PRO A 15 22.21 -14.43 16.77
CA PRO A 15 20.88 -13.83 16.87
C PRO A 15 20.91 -12.30 16.94
N THR A 16 22.03 -11.69 17.35
CA THR A 16 22.19 -10.23 17.34
C THR A 16 22.22 -9.61 15.94
N HIS A 17 22.81 -10.31 14.95
CA HIS A 17 22.89 -9.82 13.57
C HIS A 17 21.52 -9.84 12.89
N ASP A 18 20.72 -10.89 13.11
CA ASP A 18 19.38 -11.02 12.52
C ASP A 18 18.41 -9.96 13.06
N ILE A 19 18.51 -9.66 14.36
CA ILE A 19 17.70 -8.61 14.99
C ILE A 19 18.07 -7.23 14.44
N LEU A 20 19.36 -6.92 14.33
CA LEU A 20 19.84 -5.64 13.80
C LEU A 20 19.44 -5.45 12.32
N PHE A 21 19.55 -6.50 11.51
CA PHE A 21 19.16 -6.49 10.11
C PHE A 21 17.63 -6.34 9.93
N SER A 22 16.84 -7.08 10.69
CA SER A 22 15.36 -6.92 10.68
C SER A 22 14.94 -5.51 11.10
N MET A 23 15.65 -4.92 12.07
CA MET A 23 15.40 -3.55 12.52
C MET A 23 15.78 -2.49 11.49
N SER A 24 16.87 -2.68 10.73
CA SER A 24 17.23 -1.74 9.66
C SER A 24 16.24 -1.81 8.51
N MET A 25 15.85 -3.02 8.07
CA MET A 25 14.86 -3.22 7.02
C MET A 25 13.52 -2.56 7.37
N PHE A 26 12.98 -2.84 8.57
CA PHE A 26 11.76 -2.18 9.04
C PHE A 26 11.91 -0.66 9.00
N ARG A 27 13.04 -0.14 9.51
CA ARG A 27 13.29 1.29 9.63
C ARG A 27 13.33 2.01 8.29
N GLU A 28 13.98 1.41 7.29
CA GLU A 28 14.07 1.96 5.95
C GLU A 28 12.70 2.07 5.27
N HIS A 29 11.83 1.06 5.47
CA HIS A 29 10.51 1.01 4.83
C HIS A 29 9.51 2.03 5.40
N TRP A 30 9.39 2.15 6.72
CA TRP A 30 8.48 3.17 7.28
C TRP A 30 9.01 4.59 7.11
N ILE A 31 10.33 4.82 7.27
CA ILE A 31 10.92 6.14 7.01
C ILE A 31 10.77 6.49 5.53
N GLY A 32 11.03 5.53 4.64
CA GLY A 32 10.84 5.70 3.20
C GLY A 32 9.43 6.17 2.89
N GLY A 33 8.40 5.42 3.33
CA GLY A 33 7.00 5.77 3.10
C GLY A 33 6.61 7.14 3.65
N ILE A 34 7.08 7.52 4.84
CA ILE A 34 6.84 8.86 5.40
C ILE A 34 7.51 9.93 4.54
N VAL A 35 8.80 9.79 4.24
CA VAL A 35 9.58 10.83 3.56
C VAL A 35 9.06 11.06 2.14
N THR A 36 8.79 9.98 1.40
CA THR A 36 8.29 10.09 0.02
C THR A 36 6.90 10.70 -0.03
N TYR A 37 5.98 10.26 0.83
CA TYR A 37 4.64 10.82 0.89
C TYR A 37 4.65 12.27 1.41
N THR A 38 5.48 12.61 2.40
CA THR A 38 5.65 14.00 2.87
C THR A 38 6.11 14.91 1.75
N THR A 39 7.13 14.48 0.99
CA THR A 39 7.66 15.24 -0.15
C THR A 39 6.58 15.50 -1.18
N PHE A 40 5.84 14.45 -1.56
CA PHE A 40 4.70 14.58 -2.48
C PHE A 40 3.62 15.53 -1.91
N PHE A 41 3.23 15.34 -0.66
CA PHE A 41 2.17 16.11 -0.01
C PHE A 41 2.52 17.59 0.06
N ILE A 42 3.75 17.96 0.44
CA ILE A 42 4.18 19.36 0.50
C ILE A 42 4.15 19.98 -0.90
N ILE A 43 4.71 19.31 -1.91
CA ILE A 43 4.72 19.83 -3.29
C ILE A 43 3.28 20.02 -3.79
N SER A 44 2.41 19.03 -3.57
CA SER A 44 1.02 19.07 -4.00
C SER A 44 0.22 20.13 -3.23
N LEU A 45 0.49 20.31 -1.94
CA LEU A 45 -0.14 21.35 -1.11
C LEU A 45 0.27 22.75 -1.58
N VAL A 46 1.56 22.98 -1.80
CA VAL A 46 2.06 24.26 -2.31
C VAL A 46 1.45 24.58 -3.68
N ALA A 47 1.39 23.59 -4.58
CA ALA A 47 0.72 23.75 -5.87
C ALA A 47 -0.77 24.08 -5.72
N THR A 48 -1.47 23.39 -4.81
CA THR A 48 -2.89 23.63 -4.51
C THR A 48 -3.14 25.06 -4.05
N LEU A 49 -2.35 25.53 -3.09
CA LEU A 49 -2.45 26.87 -2.53
C LEU A 49 -2.08 27.94 -3.57
N ALA A 50 -1.01 27.72 -4.34
CA ALA A 50 -0.56 28.66 -5.36
C ALA A 50 -1.61 28.85 -6.47
N VAL A 51 -2.17 27.76 -7.00
CA VAL A 51 -3.22 27.83 -8.02
C VAL A 51 -4.47 28.49 -7.44
N SER A 52 -4.93 28.08 -6.26
CA SER A 52 -6.09 28.69 -5.62
C SER A 52 -5.92 30.19 -5.37
N LEU A 53 -4.71 30.64 -5.04
CA LEU A 53 -4.42 32.07 -4.86
C LEU A 53 -4.39 32.84 -6.19
N LEU A 54 -3.89 32.22 -7.26
CA LEU A 54 -3.73 32.87 -8.57
C LEU A 54 -5.00 32.86 -9.42
N THR A 55 -5.87 31.87 -9.26
CA THR A 55 -7.06 31.65 -10.12
C THR A 55 -8.38 31.67 -9.37
N GLU A 56 -8.36 31.93 -8.06
CA GLU A 56 -9.53 31.90 -7.17
C GLU A 56 -10.28 30.56 -7.15
N LEU A 57 -9.64 29.48 -7.64
CA LEU A 57 -10.22 28.14 -7.60
C LEU A 57 -10.34 27.63 -6.15
N PRO A 58 -11.40 26.88 -5.83
CA PRO A 58 -11.58 26.33 -4.49
C PRO A 58 -10.48 25.32 -4.17
N LEU A 59 -10.03 25.24 -2.91
CA LEU A 59 -8.94 24.36 -2.46
C LEU A 59 -9.15 22.86 -2.75
N VAL A 60 -10.36 22.45 -3.11
CA VAL A 60 -10.73 21.07 -3.47
C VAL A 60 -10.46 20.74 -4.94
N TRP A 61 -9.93 21.68 -5.73
CA TRP A 61 -9.64 21.47 -7.15
C TRP A 61 -8.61 20.36 -7.39
N ASN A 62 -7.71 20.13 -6.43
CA ASN A 62 -6.68 19.09 -6.51
C ASN A 62 -7.12 17.85 -5.71
N PRO A 63 -7.64 16.79 -6.37
CA PRO A 63 -8.10 15.58 -5.70
C PRO A 63 -6.95 14.63 -5.28
N THR A 64 -5.69 14.97 -5.55
CA THR A 64 -4.56 14.08 -5.22
C THR A 64 -4.14 14.14 -3.75
N ILE A 65 -4.55 15.19 -3.05
CA ILE A 65 -4.38 15.34 -1.60
C ILE A 65 -5.73 15.65 -0.94
N PRO A 66 -5.93 15.31 0.33
CA PRO A 66 -7.13 15.73 1.04
C PRO A 66 -7.16 17.25 1.17
N SER A 67 -8.36 17.83 1.26
CA SER A 67 -8.52 19.24 1.58
C SER A 67 -7.72 19.60 2.85
N PRO A 68 -7.00 20.74 2.88
CA PRO A 68 -6.28 21.19 4.09
C PRO A 68 -7.18 21.35 5.32
N LEU A 69 -8.48 21.49 5.09
CA LEU A 69 -9.50 21.62 6.15
C LEU A 69 -9.94 20.26 6.74
N GLN A 70 -9.44 19.14 6.23
CA GLN A 70 -9.81 17.78 6.65
C GLN A 70 -8.61 17.05 7.29
N PRO A 71 -8.14 17.47 8.49
CA PRO A 71 -6.93 16.93 9.11
C PRO A 71 -6.97 15.43 9.35
N LEU A 72 -8.15 14.87 9.66
CA LEU A 72 -8.31 13.43 9.86
C LEU A 72 -8.03 12.63 8.58
N LYS A 73 -8.46 13.12 7.40
CA LYS A 73 -8.14 12.47 6.12
C LYS A 73 -6.65 12.55 5.80
N ILE A 74 -6.00 13.67 6.16
CA ILE A 74 -4.55 13.83 6.01
C ILE A 74 -3.82 12.79 6.85
N ILE A 75 -4.14 12.69 8.15
CA ILE A 75 -3.58 11.67 9.05
C ILE A 75 -3.82 10.26 8.50
N GLY A 76 -5.03 10.00 8.01
CA GLY A 76 -5.39 8.73 7.38
C GLY A 76 -4.52 8.41 6.15
N CYS A 77 -4.26 9.39 5.28
CA CYS A 77 -3.39 9.20 4.13
C CYS A 77 -1.95 8.92 4.54
N PHE A 78 -1.42 9.61 5.55
CA PHE A 78 -0.10 9.31 6.10
C PHE A 78 -0.02 7.90 6.68
N ALA A 79 -1.05 7.48 7.44
CA ALA A 79 -1.12 6.12 7.96
C ALA A 79 -1.15 5.08 6.83
N VAL A 80 -1.93 5.31 5.77
CA VAL A 80 -2.00 4.45 4.59
C VAL A 80 -0.66 4.39 3.85
N ALA A 81 -0.01 5.53 3.61
CA ALA A 81 1.30 5.58 2.95
C ALA A 81 2.35 4.80 3.74
N VAL A 82 2.35 4.91 5.07
CA VAL A 82 3.23 4.13 5.94
C VAL A 82 2.90 2.64 5.91
N LEU A 83 1.62 2.26 5.97
CA LEU A 83 1.22 0.85 5.92
C LEU A 83 1.58 0.18 4.59
N PHE A 84 1.40 0.88 3.47
CA PHE A 84 1.79 0.38 2.15
C PHE A 84 3.31 0.47 1.92
N GLY A 85 4.02 1.39 2.56
CA GLY A 85 5.48 1.40 2.60
C GLY A 85 6.08 0.28 3.46
N LEU A 86 5.37 -0.10 4.53
CA LEU A 86 5.66 -1.24 5.39
C LEU A 86 5.05 -2.54 4.87
N TRP A 87 4.55 -2.57 3.62
CA TRP A 87 3.83 -3.73 3.12
C TRP A 87 4.64 -5.01 3.35
N PRO A 88 4.17 -5.94 4.19
CA PRO A 88 5.05 -6.98 4.67
C PRO A 88 5.30 -8.02 3.59
N ASP A 89 6.51 -8.59 3.61
CA ASP A 89 6.70 -9.99 3.20
C ASP A 89 5.85 -10.85 4.14
N VAL A 90 4.65 -11.20 3.68
CA VAL A 90 3.58 -11.76 4.52
C VAL A 90 3.95 -13.12 5.11
N ASP A 91 4.83 -13.84 4.44
CA ASP A 91 5.31 -15.17 4.81
C ASP A 91 6.64 -15.16 5.59
N ILE A 92 7.26 -13.99 5.80
CA ILE A 92 8.46 -13.85 6.64
C ILE A 92 8.09 -13.21 7.99
N LYS A 93 8.56 -13.84 9.07
CA LYS A 93 8.46 -13.28 10.43
C LYS A 93 9.17 -11.94 10.51
N SER A 94 8.42 -10.85 10.54
CA SER A 94 8.95 -9.48 10.60
C SER A 94 8.13 -8.57 11.50
N LYS A 95 8.70 -7.42 11.88
CA LYS A 95 7.95 -6.38 12.62
C LYS A 95 6.81 -5.81 11.76
N SER A 96 7.05 -5.58 10.47
CA SER A 96 6.04 -5.12 9.50
C SER A 96 4.86 -6.08 9.45
N GLN A 97 5.12 -7.39 9.34
CA GLN A 97 4.10 -8.44 9.32
C GLN A 97 3.21 -8.38 10.58
N LYS A 98 3.82 -8.26 11.76
CA LYS A 98 3.07 -8.15 13.03
C LYS A 98 2.20 -6.91 13.09
N ILE A 99 2.70 -5.75 12.66
CA ILE A 99 1.92 -4.50 12.66
C ILE A 99 0.74 -4.63 11.70
N PHE A 100 1.00 -5.10 10.47
CA PHE A 100 -0.02 -5.24 9.44
C PHE A 100 -1.15 -6.17 9.88
N TYR A 101 -0.83 -7.36 10.39
CA TYR A 101 -1.85 -8.30 10.86
C TYR A 101 -2.57 -7.85 12.13
N ARG A 102 -1.94 -7.06 13.01
CA ARG A 102 -2.64 -6.45 14.14
C ARG A 102 -3.68 -5.44 13.68
N VAL A 103 -3.34 -4.62 12.69
CA VAL A 103 -4.28 -3.66 12.08
C VAL A 103 -5.43 -4.42 11.41
N LEU A 104 -5.13 -5.42 10.58
CA LEU A 104 -6.17 -6.26 9.95
C LEU A 104 -7.05 -6.95 10.97
N PHE A 105 -6.47 -7.53 12.03
CA PHE A 105 -7.23 -8.17 13.10
C PHE A 105 -8.14 -7.19 13.83
N ALA A 106 -7.65 -5.99 14.17
CA ALA A 106 -8.44 -4.96 14.82
C ALA A 106 -9.60 -4.47 13.93
N LEU A 107 -9.34 -4.22 12.63
CA LEU A 107 -10.35 -3.84 11.66
C LEU A 107 -11.40 -4.95 11.48
N ASN A 108 -10.96 -6.20 11.32
CA ASN A 108 -11.87 -7.33 11.16
C ASN A 108 -12.73 -7.54 12.42
N THR A 109 -12.16 -7.38 13.61
CA THR A 109 -12.89 -7.43 14.87
C THR A 109 -13.92 -6.31 14.96
N ALA A 110 -13.57 -5.09 14.55
CA ALA A 110 -14.51 -3.98 14.53
C ALA A 110 -15.71 -4.27 13.61
N LEU A 111 -15.46 -4.78 12.39
CA LEU A 111 -16.52 -5.18 11.46
C LEU A 111 -17.48 -6.20 12.09
N LEU A 112 -16.95 -7.22 12.78
CA LEU A 112 -17.78 -8.21 13.49
C LEU A 112 -18.63 -7.58 14.59
N VAL A 113 -18.05 -6.68 15.40
CA VAL A 113 -18.78 -5.98 16.48
C VAL A 113 -19.91 -5.11 15.92
N PHE A 114 -19.72 -4.50 14.75
CA PHE A 114 -20.73 -3.70 14.07
C PHE A 114 -21.71 -4.53 13.22
N GLY A 115 -21.63 -5.88 13.25
CA GLY A 115 -22.51 -6.76 12.49
C GLY A 115 -22.25 -6.79 10.98
N MET A 116 -21.12 -6.25 10.52
CA MET A 116 -20.69 -6.21 9.12
C MET A 116 -20.01 -7.54 8.73
N TYR A 117 -20.78 -8.62 8.76
CA TYR A 117 -20.26 -9.98 8.63
C TYR A 117 -19.71 -10.29 7.23
N ILE A 118 -20.34 -9.76 6.18
CA ILE A 118 -19.91 -9.99 4.80
C ILE A 118 -18.56 -9.30 4.56
N GLU A 119 -18.44 -8.04 4.98
CA GLU A 119 -17.23 -7.25 4.87
C GLU A 119 -16.10 -7.87 5.70
N SER A 120 -16.42 -8.39 6.89
CA SER A 120 -15.46 -9.14 7.69
C SER A 120 -14.99 -10.42 6.99
N ALA A 121 -15.91 -11.21 6.42
CA ALA A 121 -15.57 -12.42 5.69
C ALA A 121 -14.69 -12.11 4.47
N LEU A 122 -15.02 -11.07 3.71
CA LEU A 122 -14.23 -10.59 2.58
C LEU A 122 -12.83 -10.13 3.04
N LEU A 123 -12.75 -9.28 4.06
CA LEU A 123 -11.47 -8.79 4.59
C LEU A 123 -10.59 -9.94 5.07
N GLY A 124 -11.17 -10.90 5.81
CA GLY A 124 -10.49 -12.12 6.25
C GLY A 124 -9.97 -12.96 5.09
N LEU A 125 -10.78 -13.16 4.05
CA LEU A 125 -10.38 -13.86 2.83
C LEU A 125 -9.22 -13.15 2.11
N PHE A 126 -9.32 -11.82 1.94
CA PHE A 126 -8.25 -11.01 1.35
C PHE A 126 -6.94 -11.10 2.17
N ALA A 127 -7.02 -11.14 3.50
CA ALA A 127 -5.86 -11.26 4.38
C ALA A 127 -5.11 -12.59 4.24
N MET A 128 -5.78 -13.65 3.75
CA MET A 128 -5.18 -14.96 3.50
C MET A 128 -4.47 -15.05 2.14
N LEU A 129 -4.84 -14.21 1.16
CA LEU A 129 -4.29 -14.28 -0.21
C LEU A 129 -2.76 -14.28 -0.28
N PRO A 130 -2.03 -13.47 0.51
CA PRO A 130 -0.58 -13.48 0.42
C PRO A 130 0.03 -14.74 1.03
N ILE A 131 -0.61 -15.35 2.04
CA ILE A 131 -0.13 -16.58 2.71
C ILE A 131 -0.20 -17.78 1.76
N ILE A 132 -1.25 -17.87 0.95
CA ILE A 132 -1.41 -18.96 -0.04
C ILE A 132 -0.58 -18.76 -1.30
N SER A 133 0.01 -17.57 -1.48
CA SER A 133 0.81 -17.24 -2.65
C SER A 133 2.29 -17.60 -2.44
N LYS A 134 3.05 -17.70 -3.53
CA LYS A 134 4.52 -17.91 -3.47
C LYS A 134 5.20 -16.75 -2.73
N HIS A 135 6.31 -17.05 -2.04
CA HIS A 135 7.18 -16.04 -1.44
C HIS A 135 7.53 -14.96 -2.48
N ARG A 136 7.26 -13.69 -2.16
CA ARG A 136 7.45 -12.55 -3.07
C ARG A 136 6.78 -12.74 -4.44
N GLY A 137 5.59 -13.33 -4.45
CA GLY A 137 4.80 -13.58 -5.65
C GLY A 137 4.16 -12.33 -6.22
N TRP A 138 2.84 -12.36 -6.44
CA TRP A 138 2.12 -11.25 -7.05
C TRP A 138 2.27 -9.94 -6.26
N THR A 139 2.38 -10.01 -4.93
CA THR A 139 2.61 -8.84 -4.06
C THR A 139 3.92 -8.10 -4.36
N HIS A 140 4.91 -8.74 -4.99
CA HIS A 140 6.16 -8.09 -5.37
C HIS A 140 6.22 -7.81 -6.88
N SER A 141 5.06 -7.48 -7.47
CA SER A 141 4.92 -7.11 -8.88
C SER A 141 4.65 -5.61 -9.06
N LYS A 142 5.15 -5.05 -10.17
CA LYS A 142 4.85 -3.66 -10.57
C LYS A 142 3.37 -3.43 -10.84
N VAL A 143 2.63 -4.46 -11.22
CA VAL A 143 1.19 -4.38 -11.47
C VAL A 143 0.43 -4.18 -10.16
N THR A 144 0.83 -4.88 -9.10
CA THR A 144 0.19 -4.76 -7.77
C THR A 144 0.33 -3.37 -7.16
N MET A 145 1.38 -2.63 -7.53
CA MET A 145 1.54 -1.21 -7.19
C MET A 145 0.35 -0.36 -7.65
N PHE A 146 -0.32 -0.72 -8.75
CA PHE A 146 -1.53 -0.02 -9.22
C PHE A 146 -2.80 -0.71 -8.72
N LEU A 147 -2.83 -2.04 -8.81
CA LEU A 147 -4.03 -2.82 -8.50
C LEU A 147 -4.43 -2.74 -7.02
N MET A 148 -3.46 -2.74 -6.10
CA MET A 148 -3.76 -2.74 -4.67
C MET A 148 -4.30 -1.38 -4.18
N PRO A 149 -3.72 -0.24 -4.58
CA PRO A 149 -4.33 1.07 -4.35
C PRO A 149 -5.73 1.23 -4.96
N CYS A 150 -6.04 0.60 -6.10
CA CYS A 150 -7.37 0.68 -6.72
C CYS A 150 -8.50 0.25 -5.80
N LEU A 151 -8.24 -0.53 -4.73
CA LEU A 151 -9.25 -0.87 -3.73
C LEU A 151 -9.87 0.37 -3.08
N PHE A 152 -9.11 1.45 -2.90
CA PHE A 152 -9.63 2.72 -2.39
C PHE A 152 -10.61 3.42 -3.35
N LEU A 153 -10.65 3.03 -4.62
CA LEU A 153 -11.60 3.57 -5.60
C LEU A 153 -12.76 2.60 -5.82
N VAL A 154 -12.46 1.31 -6.00
CA VAL A 154 -13.46 0.28 -6.32
C VAL A 154 -14.40 0.02 -5.16
N ILE A 155 -13.90 -0.08 -3.92
CA ILE A 155 -14.75 -0.38 -2.76
C ILE A 155 -15.77 0.74 -2.52
N PRO A 156 -15.42 2.03 -2.51
CA PRO A 156 -16.40 3.10 -2.37
C PRO A 156 -17.42 3.15 -3.50
N ILE A 157 -17.02 2.88 -4.76
CA ILE A 157 -17.97 2.78 -5.87
C ILE A 157 -18.98 1.67 -5.58
N TYR A 158 -18.50 0.49 -5.23
CA TYR A 158 -19.34 -0.68 -4.94
C TYR A 158 -20.30 -0.43 -3.77
N LEU A 159 -19.84 0.21 -2.69
CA LEU A 159 -20.65 0.43 -1.50
C LEU A 159 -21.63 1.61 -1.62
N THR A 160 -21.27 2.66 -2.35
CA THR A 160 -22.06 3.91 -2.41
C THR A 160 -23.11 3.88 -3.51
N TYR A 161 -22.83 3.17 -4.61
CA TYR A 161 -23.67 3.14 -5.80
C TYR A 161 -24.15 1.71 -6.06
N PRO A 162 -25.12 1.19 -5.29
CA PRO A 162 -25.58 -0.19 -5.39
C PRO A 162 -26.32 -0.49 -6.70
N GLU A 163 -26.51 0.48 -7.59
CA GLU A 163 -27.20 0.31 -8.87
C GLU A 163 -26.54 -0.75 -9.76
N TRP A 164 -25.28 -1.13 -9.50
CA TRP A 164 -24.66 -2.33 -10.12
C TRP A 164 -25.47 -3.62 -9.84
N SER A 165 -26.25 -3.67 -8.77
CA SER A 165 -27.11 -4.81 -8.44
C SER A 165 -28.42 -4.84 -9.23
N ALA A 166 -28.80 -3.73 -9.88
CA ALA A 166 -29.98 -3.65 -10.74
C ALA A 166 -29.78 -4.38 -12.08
N GLY A 167 -28.56 -4.86 -12.35
CA GLY A 167 -28.24 -5.68 -13.51
C GLY A 167 -27.83 -4.88 -14.74
N TRP A 168 -27.44 -5.61 -15.79
CA TRP A 168 -27.00 -5.07 -17.08
C TRP A 168 -28.16 -4.69 -18.01
N GLU A 169 -29.35 -4.43 -17.45
CA GLU A 169 -30.56 -4.20 -18.25
C GLU A 169 -30.48 -2.84 -18.97
N GLU A 170 -29.84 -1.85 -18.35
CA GLU A 170 -29.62 -0.51 -18.96
C GLU A 170 -28.14 -0.08 -18.88
N PRO A 171 -27.24 -0.65 -19.73
CA PRO A 171 -25.81 -0.37 -19.67
C PRO A 171 -25.45 1.10 -19.87
N LEU A 172 -26.23 1.83 -20.68
CA LEU A 172 -25.99 3.24 -20.94
C LEU A 172 -26.30 4.12 -19.72
N GLU A 173 -27.34 3.79 -18.95
CA GLU A 173 -27.66 4.49 -17.71
C GLU A 173 -26.59 4.23 -16.64
N LEU A 174 -26.12 2.98 -16.53
CA LEU A 174 -25.00 2.63 -15.65
C LEU A 174 -23.72 3.40 -16.01
N ILE A 175 -23.39 3.50 -17.30
CA ILE A 175 -22.24 4.29 -17.76
C ILE A 175 -22.45 5.78 -17.42
N GLY A 176 -23.65 6.31 -17.63
CA GLY A 176 -24.01 7.68 -17.28
C GLY A 176 -23.85 7.96 -15.79
N LEU A 177 -24.33 7.06 -14.93
CA LEU A 177 -24.15 7.11 -13.47
C LEU A 177 -22.66 7.11 -13.11
N LEU A 178 -21.90 6.15 -13.64
CA LEU A 178 -20.48 6.00 -13.34
C LEU A 178 -19.67 7.24 -13.72
N LEU A 179 -19.83 7.73 -14.95
CA LEU A 179 -19.04 8.84 -15.48
C LEU A 179 -19.43 10.19 -14.86
N ASN A 180 -20.73 10.43 -14.64
CA ASN A 180 -21.19 11.76 -14.23
C ASN A 180 -21.33 11.91 -12.71
N THR A 181 -21.41 10.80 -11.95
CA THR A 181 -21.64 10.86 -10.50
C THR A 181 -20.61 10.06 -9.70
N ALA A 182 -20.49 8.75 -9.95
CA ALA A 182 -19.71 7.88 -9.09
C ALA A 182 -18.21 8.18 -9.16
N ILE A 183 -17.65 8.22 -10.37
CA ILE A 183 -16.22 8.45 -10.58
C ILE A 183 -15.82 9.84 -10.06
N PRO A 184 -16.50 10.95 -10.40
CA PRO A 184 -16.16 12.27 -9.85
C PRO A 184 -16.20 12.30 -8.32
N ASN A 185 -17.26 11.77 -7.71
CA ASN A 185 -17.42 11.77 -6.24
C ASN A 185 -16.32 10.95 -5.56
N VAL A 186 -16.05 9.75 -6.08
CA VAL A 186 -15.06 8.84 -5.53
C VAL A 186 -13.65 9.41 -5.71
N CYS A 187 -13.35 9.98 -6.87
CA CYS A 187 -12.08 10.66 -7.11
C CYS A 187 -11.89 11.80 -6.11
N GLN A 188 -12.91 12.62 -5.85
CA GLN A 188 -12.76 13.76 -4.94
C GLN A 188 -12.56 13.33 -3.47
N ASN A 189 -13.11 12.18 -3.06
CA ASN A 189 -13.08 11.74 -1.66
C ASN A 189 -11.99 10.71 -1.35
N TRP A 190 -11.65 9.86 -2.31
CA TRP A 190 -10.87 8.64 -2.10
C TRP A 190 -9.58 8.56 -2.92
N LEU A 191 -9.44 9.37 -3.99
CA LEU A 191 -8.17 9.47 -4.72
C LEU A 191 -6.97 9.84 -3.82
N PRO A 192 -7.11 10.68 -2.77
CA PRO A 192 -5.99 10.93 -1.87
C PRO A 192 -5.43 9.66 -1.20
N PHE A 193 -6.30 8.72 -0.84
CA PHE A 193 -5.89 7.44 -0.25
C PHE A 193 -5.29 6.49 -1.29
N TYR A 194 -5.82 6.50 -2.52
CA TYR A 194 -5.20 5.82 -3.65
C TYR A 194 -3.76 6.34 -3.87
N VAL A 195 -3.57 7.66 -3.93
CA VAL A 195 -2.24 8.25 -4.15
C VAL A 195 -1.30 7.94 -2.99
N ALA A 196 -1.78 8.02 -1.75
CA ALA A 196 -1.01 7.68 -0.57
C ALA A 196 -0.55 6.22 -0.56
N SER A 197 -1.47 5.27 -0.83
CA SER A 197 -1.15 3.85 -0.92
C SER A 197 -0.23 3.53 -2.09
N PHE A 198 -0.44 4.16 -3.24
CA PHE A 198 0.43 4.05 -4.42
C PHE A 198 1.86 4.48 -4.10
N ILE A 199 2.06 5.66 -3.52
CA ILE A 199 3.38 6.18 -3.16
C ILE A 199 4.05 5.29 -2.11
N GLY A 200 3.29 4.88 -1.09
CA GLY A 200 3.78 3.94 -0.07
C GLY A 200 4.27 2.64 -0.71
N TYR A 201 3.46 2.01 -1.55
CA TYR A 201 3.79 0.74 -2.20
C TYR A 201 4.94 0.87 -3.20
N ALA A 202 4.97 1.96 -3.96
CA ALA A 202 6.07 2.25 -4.87
C ALA A 202 7.39 2.38 -4.09
N THR A 203 7.34 2.99 -2.90
CA THR A 203 8.50 3.10 -2.01
C THR A 203 8.94 1.73 -1.49
N HIS A 204 8.00 0.88 -1.07
CA HIS A 204 8.27 -0.52 -0.70
C HIS A 204 9.01 -1.27 -1.83
N LEU A 205 8.43 -1.28 -3.04
CA LEU A 205 9.05 -1.94 -4.20
C LEU A 205 10.38 -1.32 -4.61
N HIS A 206 10.59 -0.03 -4.37
CA HIS A 206 11.86 0.62 -4.66
C HIS A 206 12.94 0.19 -3.68
N LEU A 207 12.64 0.13 -2.38
CA LEU A 207 13.57 -0.29 -1.34
C LEU A 207 13.94 -1.77 -1.47
N ASP A 208 13.05 -2.59 -2.02
CA ASP A 208 13.31 -3.99 -2.38
C ASP A 208 14.03 -4.17 -3.74
N ASP A 209 14.53 -3.09 -4.38
CA ASP A 209 15.22 -3.11 -5.68
C ASP A 209 14.36 -3.64 -6.87
N ILE A 210 13.03 -3.74 -6.71
CA ILE A 210 12.10 -4.24 -7.73
C ILE A 210 11.70 -3.16 -8.73
N LEU A 211 11.40 -1.96 -8.22
CA LEU A 211 10.95 -0.85 -9.06
C LEU A 211 12.09 -0.31 -9.93
N PHE A 212 13.20 0.03 -9.27
CA PHE A 212 14.44 0.49 -9.87
C PHE A 212 15.60 -0.35 -9.32
N GLN A 213 16.29 -1.11 -10.18
CA GLN A 213 17.46 -1.87 -9.75
C GLN A 213 18.60 -0.91 -9.40
N SER A 214 19.10 -0.95 -8.17
CA SER A 214 20.27 -0.16 -7.81
C SER A 214 21.50 -0.55 -8.63
N ARG A 215 22.36 0.43 -8.96
CA ARG A 215 23.66 0.17 -9.61
C ARG A 215 24.52 -0.82 -8.79
N LYS A 216 24.28 -0.91 -7.49
CA LYS A 216 24.97 -1.83 -6.56
C LYS A 216 24.51 -3.28 -6.78
N ALA A 217 23.21 -3.50 -6.97
CA ALA A 217 22.65 -4.80 -7.36
C ALA A 217 23.15 -5.23 -8.74
N GLN A 218 23.19 -4.32 -9.71
CA GLN A 218 23.75 -4.58 -11.05
C GLN A 218 25.24 -4.97 -10.98
N ARG A 219 26.05 -4.27 -10.18
CA ARG A 219 27.47 -4.59 -9.97
C ARG A 219 27.68 -5.94 -9.26
N ARG A 220 26.81 -6.32 -8.32
CA ARG A 220 26.86 -7.66 -7.68
C ARG A 220 26.54 -8.77 -8.68
N LYS A 221 25.53 -8.56 -9.53
CA LYS A 221 25.15 -9.52 -10.58
C LYS A 221 26.27 -9.70 -11.60
N ALA A 222 26.95 -8.63 -11.99
CA ALA A 222 28.09 -8.67 -12.90
C ALA A 222 29.35 -9.34 -12.31
N ARG A 223 29.51 -9.35 -10.98
CA ARG A 223 30.64 -10.02 -10.30
C ARG A 223 30.38 -11.49 -9.99
N GLY A 224 29.13 -11.91 -9.85
CA GLY A 224 28.75 -13.31 -9.65
C GLY A 224 28.63 -14.12 -10.94
N SER A 225 28.77 -13.48 -12.10
CA SER A 225 28.77 -14.12 -13.43
C SER A 225 30.19 -14.28 -14.03
N GLN A 226 31.22 -14.07 -13.21
CA GLN A 226 32.63 -14.34 -13.51
C GLN A 226 33.09 -15.54 -12.68
#